data_AF-A0A6N7ZSD8-F1
#
_entry.id   AF-A0A6N7ZSD8-F1
#
_cell.length_a   1.000
_cell.length_b   1.000
_cell.length_c   1.000
_cell.angle_alpha   90.00
_cell.angle_beta   90.00
_cell.angle_gamma   90.00
#
_symmetry.space_group_name_H-M   'P 1'
#
loop_
_entity.id
_entity.type
_entity.pdbx_description
1 polymer ?
#
loop_
_entity_poly.entity_id
_entity_poly.type
_entity_poly.pdbx_seq_one_letter_code
_entity_poly.pdbx_strand_id
1 'polypeptide(L)' 'MPPETFADWLFDMKAAGLARSDADCARLLGVSANSVAAMKRNGTDHRTALACRALLHRMEPYA' A
#
# COMPACT_ATOMS: atom_id res chain seq x y z
N MET A 1 9.57 -4.13 -2.73
CA MET A 1 8.50 -5.15 -2.71
C MET A 1 8.19 -5.53 -4.14
N PRO A 2 8.23 -6.82 -4.52
CA PRO A 2 7.82 -7.27 -5.86
C PRO A 2 6.37 -6.90 -6.18
N PRO A 3 5.99 -6.78 -7.46
CA PRO A 3 4.64 -6.37 -7.85
C PRO A 3 3.54 -7.30 -7.32
N GLU A 4 3.77 -8.62 -7.34
CA GLU A 4 2.87 -9.63 -6.78
C GLU A 4 2.60 -9.41 -5.28
N THR A 5 3.66 -9.22 -4.50
CA THR A 5 3.55 -8.96 -3.05
C THR A 5 2.80 -7.65 -2.77
N PHE A 6 2.91 -6.66 -3.66
CA PHE A 6 2.15 -5.42 -3.53
C PHE A 6 0.66 -5.62 -3.82
N ALA A 7 0.30 -6.49 -4.76
CA ALA A 7 -1.07 -6.89 -5.01
C ALA A 7 -1.67 -7.65 -3.81
N ASP A 8 -0.89 -8.56 -3.20
CA ASP A 8 -1.28 -9.26 -1.98
C ASP A 8 -1.53 -8.28 -0.83
N TRP A 9 -0.65 -7.30 -0.65
CA TRP A 9 -0.86 -6.26 0.37
C TRP A 9 -2.16 -5.47 0.14
N LEU A 10 -2.51 -5.13 -1.11
CA LEU A 10 -3.78 -4.46 -1.40
C LEU A 10 -4.99 -5.33 -1.07
N PHE A 11 -4.88 -6.65 -1.27
CA PHE A 11 -5.90 -7.59 -0.88
C PHE A 11 -6.03 -7.66 0.65
N ASP A 12 -4.92 -7.77 1.36
CA ASP A 12 -4.88 -7.80 2.83
C ASP A 12 -5.48 -6.52 3.45
N MET A 13 -5.18 -5.35 2.88
CA MET A 13 -5.76 -4.07 3.33
C MET A 13 -7.28 -4.05 3.21
N LYS A 14 -7.83 -4.64 2.14
CA LYS A 14 -9.28 -4.76 1.93
C LYS A 14 -9.90 -5.79 2.88
N ALA A 15 -9.25 -6.94 3.03
CA ALA A 15 -9.69 -8.00 3.93
C ALA A 15 -9.69 -7.54 5.40
N ALA A 16 -8.71 -6.73 5.81
CA ALA A 16 -8.61 -6.13 7.13
C ALA A 16 -9.59 -4.96 7.36
N GLY A 17 -10.34 -4.56 6.33
CA GLY A 17 -11.28 -3.42 6.38
C GLY A 17 -10.60 -2.05 6.47
N LEU A 18 -9.31 -1.96 6.16
CA LEU A 18 -8.53 -0.70 6.22
C LEU A 18 -8.73 0.17 4.98
N ALA A 19 -9.06 -0.43 3.85
CA ALA A 19 -9.31 0.26 2.60
C ALA A 19 -10.44 -0.41 1.81
N ARG A 20 -11.26 0.36 1.10
CA ARG A 20 -12.34 -0.19 0.24
C ARG A 20 -11.92 -0.26 -1.22
N SER A 21 -10.96 0.58 -1.61
CA SER A 21 -10.46 0.70 -2.97
C SER A 21 -8.96 0.92 -3.00
N ASP A 22 -8.35 0.70 -4.17
CA ASP A 22 -6.93 1.00 -4.38
C ASP A 22 -6.64 2.51 -4.24
N ALA A 23 -7.64 3.34 -4.53
CA ALA A 23 -7.56 4.78 -4.32
C ALA A 23 -7.49 5.14 -2.83
N ASP A 24 -8.18 4.39 -1.97
CA ASP A 24 -8.07 4.58 -0.52
C ASP A 24 -6.68 4.18 -0.02
N CYS A 25 -6.14 3.05 -0.52
CA CYS A 25 -4.75 2.68 -0.23
C CYS A 25 -3.75 3.76 -0.68
N ALA A 26 -3.98 4.37 -1.85
CA ALA A 26 -3.16 5.49 -2.34
C ALA A 26 -3.21 6.69 -1.37
N ARG A 27 -4.40 7.03 -0.86
CA ARG A 27 -4.58 8.10 0.12
C ARG A 27 -3.88 7.79 1.44
N LEU A 28 -3.97 6.55 1.94
CA LEU A 28 -3.28 6.12 3.16
C LEU A 28 -1.76 6.17 3.02
N LEU A 29 -1.23 5.83 1.85
CA LEU A 29 0.20 5.95 1.53
C LEU A 29 0.63 7.38 1.21
N GLY A 30 -0.31 8.33 1.03
CA GLY A 30 -0.01 9.69 0.62
C GLY A 30 0.50 9.82 -0.82
N VAL A 31 0.17 8.88 -1.71
CA VAL A 31 0.63 8.83 -3.11
C VAL A 31 -0.53 8.99 -4.09
N SER A 32 -0.21 9.26 -5.35
CA SER A 32 -1.22 9.31 -6.41
C SER A 32 -1.73 7.92 -6.79
N ALA A 33 -2.98 7.83 -7.27
CA ALA A 33 -3.53 6.57 -7.79
C ALA A 33 -2.71 6.01 -8.98
N ASN A 34 -2.12 6.89 -9.80
CA ASN A 34 -1.23 6.50 -10.89
C ASN A 34 0.05 5.83 -10.37
N SER A 35 0.58 6.28 -9.22
CA SER A 35 1.72 5.65 -8.56
C SER A 35 1.38 4.22 -8.12
N VAL A 36 0.17 3.98 -7.59
CA VAL A 36 -0.29 2.62 -7.23
C VAL A 36 -0.39 1.71 -8.47
N ALA A 37 -0.90 2.23 -9.59
CA ALA A 37 -0.94 1.48 -10.85
C ALA A 37 0.47 1.17 -11.42
N ALA A 38 1.44 2.06 -11.21
CA ALA A 38 2.83 1.79 -11.55
C ALA A 38 3.45 0.75 -10.62
N MET A 39 3.18 0.82 -9.31
CA MET A 39 3.67 -0.11 -8.29
C MET A 39 3.16 -1.54 -8.52
N LYS A 40 1.91 -1.70 -8.97
CA LYS A 40 1.36 -3.02 -9.37
C LYS A 40 2.09 -3.68 -10.53
N ARG A 41 2.72 -2.90 -11.42
CA ARG A 41 3.42 -3.42 -12.61
C ARG A 41 4.90 -3.61 -12.35
N ASN A 42 5.52 -2.66 -11.66
CA ASN A 42 6.97 -2.55 -11.53
C ASN A 42 7.49 -2.94 -10.14
N GLY A 43 6.59 -3.11 -9.16
CA GLY A 43 6.95 -3.24 -7.76
C GLY A 43 7.21 -1.90 -7.08
N THR A 44 7.68 -1.96 -5.84
CA THR A 44 7.95 -0.79 -4.99
C THR A 44 9.37 -0.85 -4.44
N ASP A 45 9.87 0.31 -4.02
CA ASP A 45 11.09 0.40 -3.23
C ASP A 45 10.89 -0.10 -1.79
N HIS A 46 11.99 -0.23 -1.05
CA HIS A 46 11.98 -0.72 0.33
C HIS A 46 11.23 0.23 1.29
N ARG A 47 11.30 1.54 1.06
CA ARG A 47 10.62 2.53 1.90
C ARG A 47 9.10 2.39 1.81
N THR A 48 8.56 2.26 0.59
CA THR A 48 7.12 2.01 0.41
C THR A 48 6.73 0.67 1.02
N ALA A 49 7.56 -0.37 0.89
CA ALA A 49 7.27 -1.67 1.49
C ALA A 49 7.13 -1.60 3.03
N LEU A 50 8.00 -0.82 3.69
CA LEU A 50 7.90 -0.53 5.12
C LEU A 50 6.63 0.25 5.46
N ALA A 51 6.29 1.27 4.67
CA ALA A 51 5.05 2.03 4.87
C ALA A 51 3.80 1.16 4.71
N CYS A 52 3.75 0.29 3.69
CA CYS A 52 2.69 -0.70 3.51
C CYS A 52 2.54 -1.61 4.74
N ARG A 53 3.67 -2.11 5.27
CA ARG A 53 3.68 -2.94 6.48
C ARG A 53 3.16 -2.15 7.69
N ALA A 54 3.62 -0.92 7.89
CA ALA A 54 3.17 -0.06 8.97
C ALA A 54 1.65 0.18 8.92
N LEU A 55 1.12 0.51 7.74
CA LEU A 55 -0.31 0.72 7.53
C LEU A 55 -1.16 -0.51 7.83
N LEU A 56 -0.71 -1.70 7.41
CA LEU A 56 -1.42 -2.96 7.68
C LEU A 56 -1.51 -3.25 9.19
N HIS A 57 -0.49 -2.86 9.95
CA HIS A 57 -0.44 -2.99 11.41
C HIS A 57 -1.02 -1.79 12.14
N ARG A 58 -1.67 -0.85 11.43
CA ARG A 58 -2.29 0.37 12.00
C ARG A 58 -1.30 1.23 12.78
N MET A 59 -0.04 1.22 12.36
CA MET A 59 0.99 2.06 12.96
C MET A 59 0.82 3.49 12.47
N GLU A 60 0.86 4.45 13.40
CA GLU A 60 0.82 5.87 13.06
C GLU A 60 2.19 6.36 12.59
N PRO A 61 2.24 7.39 11.71
CA PRO A 61 3.47 8.06 11.35
C PRO A 61 4.19 8.61 12.59
N TYR A 62 5.51 8.51 12.61
CA TYR A 62 6.33 9.13 13.66
C TYR A 62 6.21 10.65 13.57
N ALA A 63 5.83 11.29 14.68
CA ALA A 63 5.62 12.74 14.81
C ALA A 63 6.88 13.47 15.29
#